data_AF-A0A7J5ANS9-F1
#
_entry.id   AF-A0A7J5ANS9-F1
#
_cell.length_a   1.000
_cell.length_b   1.000
_cell.length_c   1.000
_cell.angle_alpha   90.00
_cell.angle_beta   90.00
_cell.angle_gamma   90.00
#
_symmetry.space_group_name_H-M   'P 1'
#
loop_
_entity.id
_entity.type
_entity.pdbx_description
1 polymer ?
#
loop_
_entity_poly.entity_id
_entity_poly.type
_entity_poly.pdbx_seq_one_letter_code
_entity_poly.pdbx_strand_id
1 'polypeptide(L)'
;MPDDKPTRVPAPGRVPPARTPAEVERLPDRSGLLPLSFAQRRLWFLEHLGRVGHAYHMPLALQLDGRLDHDALRAALDALVARHEVLRTRIVPDGAEAAQRIDPPGAAFPLRLDDLTGHADAAAALARLQQEESTAPFDLAAGPLFRGRLVALAPDRHVLLLTMHHIVSDGWSLGVLTRELGVLYAAFHEGRPDPLPPLPVQYADYAAWQRQWLTDGTLQRQETHWRHTLADAPTLLELPTDRPRPTEQNHHGAHL
;
A
#
# COMPACT_ATOMS: atom_id res chain seq x y z
N MET A 1 13.11 -17.29 -63.96
CA MET A 1 11.94 -16.89 -63.16
C MET A 1 11.68 -17.97 -62.12
N PRO A 2 12.14 -17.81 -60.87
CA PRO A 2 11.68 -18.66 -59.78
C PRO A 2 10.42 -18.06 -59.15
N ASP A 3 9.45 -18.93 -58.87
CA ASP A 3 8.17 -18.65 -58.23
C ASP A 3 8.35 -18.01 -56.84
N ASP A 4 7.84 -16.79 -56.68
CA ASP A 4 7.70 -16.10 -55.40
C ASP A 4 6.28 -16.39 -54.86
N LYS A 5 6.14 -17.47 -54.08
CA LYS A 5 4.93 -17.71 -53.30
C LYS A 5 5.10 -17.07 -51.92
N PRO A 6 4.21 -16.15 -51.51
CA PRO A 6 4.31 -15.52 -50.21
C PRO A 6 4.10 -16.56 -49.09
N THR A 7 5.09 -16.69 -48.23
CA THR A 7 5.04 -17.46 -46.99
C THR A 7 3.94 -16.89 -46.09
N ARG A 8 2.83 -17.62 -45.95
CA ARG A 8 1.77 -17.26 -44.99
C ARG A 8 2.31 -17.45 -43.57
N VAL A 9 2.47 -16.34 -42.85
CA VAL A 9 2.66 -16.36 -41.40
C VAL A 9 1.40 -16.98 -40.77
N PRO A 10 1.51 -18.02 -39.94
CA PRO A 10 0.34 -18.60 -39.27
C PRO A 10 -0.27 -17.54 -38.36
N ALA A 11 -1.59 -17.35 -38.47
CA ALA A 11 -2.32 -16.50 -37.53
C ALA A 11 -2.09 -17.02 -36.10
N PRO A 12 -1.86 -16.13 -35.12
CA PRO A 12 -1.71 -16.55 -33.73
C PRO A 12 -2.94 -17.38 -33.35
N GLY A 13 -2.70 -18.60 -32.86
CA GLY A 13 -3.74 -19.50 -32.42
C GLY A 13 -4.67 -18.77 -31.46
N ARG A 14 -5.98 -18.86 -31.71
CA ARG A 14 -7.00 -18.20 -30.90
C ARG A 14 -6.83 -18.67 -29.45
N VAL A 15 -6.33 -17.79 -28.57
CA VAL A 15 -6.31 -18.04 -27.14
C VAL A 15 -7.77 -18.18 -26.70
N PRO A 16 -8.17 -19.29 -26.06
CA PRO A 16 -9.54 -19.44 -25.56
C PRO A 16 -9.89 -18.26 -24.65
N PRO A 17 -11.14 -17.77 -24.66
CA PRO A 17 -11.53 -16.67 -23.79
C PRO A 17 -11.21 -17.00 -22.33
N ALA A 18 -10.65 -16.03 -21.61
CA ALA A 18 -10.39 -16.18 -20.19
C ALA A 18 -11.70 -16.51 -19.47
N ARG A 19 -11.66 -17.49 -18.54
CA ARG A 19 -12.76 -17.66 -17.59
C ARG A 19 -12.95 -16.33 -16.86
N THR A 20 -14.19 -15.89 -16.75
CA THR A 20 -14.56 -14.80 -15.86
C THR A 20 -14.05 -15.17 -14.47
N PRO A 21 -13.29 -14.29 -13.79
CA PRO A 21 -12.87 -14.59 -12.43
C PRO A 21 -14.11 -14.84 -11.57
N ALA A 22 -14.09 -15.88 -10.75
CA ALA A 22 -15.11 -16.07 -9.72
C ALA A 22 -15.12 -14.84 -8.79
N GLU A 23 -16.26 -14.52 -8.18
CA GLU A 23 -16.33 -13.43 -7.21
C GLU A 23 -15.41 -13.72 -6.00
N VAL A 24 -14.95 -12.66 -5.33
CA VAL A 24 -14.11 -12.81 -4.14
C VAL A 24 -15.00 -13.26 -2.98
N GLU A 25 -14.79 -14.49 -2.51
CA GLU A 25 -15.49 -15.04 -1.35
C GLU A 25 -14.78 -14.66 -0.05
N ARG A 26 -15.57 -14.44 1.02
CA ARG A 26 -15.00 -14.21 2.34
C ARG A 26 -14.41 -15.48 2.91
N LEU A 27 -13.22 -15.38 3.51
CA LEU A 27 -12.66 -16.50 4.26
C LEU A 27 -13.47 -16.73 5.54
N PRO A 28 -13.74 -18.01 5.88
CA PRO A 28 -14.51 -18.35 7.07
C PRO A 28 -13.73 -18.14 8.37
N ASP A 29 -12.39 -18.12 8.31
CA ASP A 29 -11.51 -17.98 9.48
C ASP A 29 -10.39 -16.95 9.22
N ARG A 30 -10.12 -16.13 10.23
CA ARG A 30 -9.09 -15.07 10.28
C ARG A 30 -8.02 -15.30 11.34
N SER A 31 -8.16 -16.35 12.15
CA SER A 31 -7.33 -16.57 13.35
C SER A 31 -5.92 -17.09 13.03
N GLY A 32 -5.78 -17.78 11.89
CA GLY A 32 -4.54 -18.37 11.41
C GLY A 32 -3.67 -17.43 10.57
N LEU A 33 -2.59 -18.00 10.04
CA LEU A 33 -1.75 -17.35 9.04
C LEU A 33 -2.46 -17.41 7.68
N LEU A 34 -2.53 -16.27 7.00
CA LEU A 34 -3.21 -16.12 5.71
C LEU A 34 -2.20 -15.86 4.59
N PRO A 35 -2.47 -16.31 3.36
CA PRO A 35 -1.50 -16.17 2.28
C PRO A 35 -1.29 -14.70 1.90
N LEU A 36 -0.06 -14.32 1.56
CA LEU A 36 0.20 -13.03 0.92
C LEU A 36 -0.38 -12.99 -0.50
N SER A 37 -0.92 -11.84 -0.89
CA SER A 37 -1.14 -11.52 -2.30
C SER A 37 0.18 -11.54 -3.08
N PHE A 38 0.13 -11.67 -4.41
CA PHE A 38 1.36 -11.65 -5.22
C PHE A 38 2.12 -10.32 -5.08
N ALA A 39 1.41 -9.19 -4.95
CA ALA A 39 2.01 -7.88 -4.72
C ALA A 39 2.71 -7.80 -3.35
N GLN A 40 2.06 -8.28 -2.29
CA GLN A 40 2.69 -8.32 -0.96
C GLN A 40 3.92 -9.23 -0.93
N ARG A 41 3.87 -10.41 -1.56
CA ARG A 41 5.03 -11.31 -1.63
C ARG A 41 6.22 -10.66 -2.33
N ARG A 42 5.97 -9.93 -3.43
CA ARG A 42 7.03 -9.16 -4.12
C ARG A 42 7.65 -8.11 -3.20
N LEU A 43 6.84 -7.32 -2.51
CA LEU A 43 7.35 -6.27 -1.61
C LEU A 43 8.09 -6.85 -0.41
N TRP A 44 7.57 -7.91 0.20
CA TRP A 44 8.25 -8.62 1.29
C TRP A 44 9.62 -9.18 0.86
N PHE A 45 9.69 -9.76 -0.34
CA PHE A 45 10.96 -10.25 -0.90
C PHE A 45 11.96 -9.11 -1.10
N LEU A 46 11.51 -7.97 -1.63
CA LEU A 46 12.37 -6.80 -1.83
C LEU A 46 12.88 -6.22 -0.49
N GLU A 47 12.03 -6.19 0.54
CA GLU A 47 12.43 -5.86 1.92
C GLU A 47 13.47 -6.85 2.47
N HIS A 48 13.29 -8.15 2.28
CA HIS A 48 14.23 -9.19 2.75
C HIS A 48 15.60 -9.12 2.09
N LEU A 49 15.71 -8.58 0.88
CA LEU A 49 17.00 -8.30 0.24
C LEU A 49 17.76 -7.16 0.93
N GLY A 50 17.11 -6.35 1.78
CA GLY A 50 17.72 -5.29 2.57
C GLY A 50 18.10 -4.03 1.79
N ARG A 51 17.57 -3.85 0.57
CA ARG A 51 18.02 -2.81 -0.37
C ARG A 51 17.02 -1.68 -0.61
N VAL A 52 15.89 -1.68 0.08
CA VAL A 52 14.75 -0.81 -0.26
C VAL A 52 14.57 0.37 0.69
N GLY A 53 15.04 0.26 1.94
CA GLY A 53 14.98 1.37 2.90
C GLY A 53 13.55 1.90 3.03
N HIS A 54 13.35 3.20 2.83
CA HIS A 54 12.04 3.85 2.87
C HIS A 54 11.38 3.99 1.49
N ALA A 55 11.91 3.36 0.44
CA ALA A 55 11.41 3.49 -0.94
C ALA A 55 9.97 2.96 -1.11
N TYR A 56 9.48 2.15 -0.16
CA TYR A 56 8.11 1.65 -0.13
C TYR A 56 7.27 2.24 1.00
N HIS A 57 7.68 3.38 1.55
CA HIS A 57 6.80 4.17 2.40
C HIS A 57 5.90 5.04 1.53
N MET A 58 4.66 5.25 1.98
CA MET A 58 3.69 6.15 1.35
C MET A 58 3.31 7.24 2.36
N PRO A 59 4.10 8.31 2.44
CA PRO A 59 3.78 9.47 3.27
C PRO A 59 2.67 10.30 2.61
N LEU A 60 1.79 10.85 3.44
CA LEU A 60 0.72 11.78 3.11
C LEU A 60 0.73 12.90 4.16
N ALA A 61 0.68 14.16 3.71
CA ALA A 61 0.51 15.32 4.59
C ALA A 61 -0.82 16.01 4.26
N LEU A 62 -1.66 16.21 5.28
CA LEU A 62 -2.92 16.92 5.17
C LEU A 62 -2.84 18.21 5.99
N GLN A 63 -3.02 19.36 5.34
CA GLN A 63 -3.22 20.62 6.03
C GLN A 63 -4.67 20.69 6.55
N LEU A 64 -4.82 20.99 7.83
CA LEU A 64 -6.10 21.10 8.50
C LEU A 64 -6.24 22.54 9.02
N ASP A 65 -7.08 23.32 8.35
CA ASP A 65 -7.37 24.70 8.72
C ASP A 65 -8.70 24.77 9.50
N GLY A 66 -8.69 25.51 10.60
CA GLY A 66 -9.78 25.62 11.56
C GLY A 66 -9.49 24.94 12.90
N ARG A 67 -10.45 25.10 13.83
CA ARG A 67 -10.40 24.43 15.13
C ARG A 67 -10.55 22.92 14.92
N LEU A 68 -9.61 22.16 15.47
CA LEU A 68 -9.59 20.72 15.35
C LEU A 68 -10.13 20.06 16.63
N ASP A 69 -11.00 19.07 16.45
CA ASP A 69 -11.42 18.18 17.52
C ASP A 69 -10.47 16.97 17.56
N HIS A 70 -9.54 16.98 18.52
CA HIS A 70 -8.47 15.98 18.58
C HIS A 70 -9.00 14.59 18.93
N ASP A 71 -10.06 14.51 19.73
CA ASP A 71 -10.66 13.24 20.14
C ASP A 71 -11.45 12.62 18.99
N ALA A 72 -12.21 13.44 18.26
CA ALA A 72 -12.89 12.99 17.03
C ALA A 72 -11.89 12.50 15.97
N LEU A 73 -10.76 13.19 15.78
CA LEU A 73 -9.72 12.76 14.85
C LEU A 73 -9.09 11.42 15.27
N ARG A 74 -8.77 11.25 16.56
CA ARG A 74 -8.22 10.00 17.07
C ARG A 74 -9.22 8.85 16.90
N ALA A 75 -10.47 9.05 17.27
CA ALA A 75 -11.54 8.08 17.07
C ALA A 75 -11.73 7.71 15.59
N ALA A 76 -11.60 8.69 14.68
CA ALA A 76 -11.71 8.45 13.25
C ALA A 76 -10.56 7.59 12.71
N LEU A 77 -9.33 7.81 13.16
CA LEU A 77 -8.17 6.99 12.80
C LEU A 77 -8.28 5.56 13.37
N ASP A 78 -8.73 5.43 14.63
CA ASP A 78 -8.96 4.13 15.27
C ASP A 78 -10.03 3.32 14.52
N ALA A 79 -11.14 3.97 14.15
CA ALA A 79 -12.21 3.36 13.37
C ALA A 79 -11.73 2.94 11.96
N LEU A 80 -10.88 3.75 11.32
CA LEU A 80 -10.31 3.42 10.02
C LEU A 80 -9.45 2.14 10.06
N VAL A 81 -8.59 2.01 11.07
CA VAL A 81 -7.77 0.81 11.30
C VAL A 81 -8.64 -0.40 11.67
N ALA A 82 -9.69 -0.21 12.47
CA ALA A 82 -10.61 -1.29 12.81
C ALA A 82 -11.37 -1.81 11.57
N ARG A 83 -11.81 -0.88 10.71
CA ARG A 83 -12.59 -1.14 9.48
C ARG A 83 -11.80 -1.91 8.42
N HIS A 84 -10.54 -1.54 8.18
CA HIS A 84 -9.69 -2.13 7.15
C HIS A 84 -8.69 -3.11 7.77
N GLU A 85 -8.95 -4.41 7.61
CA GLU A 85 -8.10 -5.48 8.16
C GLU A 85 -6.62 -5.31 7.76
N VAL A 86 -6.37 -4.85 6.52
CA VAL A 86 -5.01 -4.68 5.99
C VAL A 86 -4.18 -3.67 6.80
N LEU A 87 -4.80 -2.64 7.40
CA LEU A 87 -4.10 -1.62 8.19
C LEU A 87 -3.62 -2.13 9.55
N ARG A 88 -4.19 -3.25 10.02
CA ARG A 88 -3.79 -3.99 11.23
C ARG A 88 -3.19 -5.36 10.90
N THR A 89 -2.69 -5.52 9.68
CA THR A 89 -2.04 -6.74 9.22
C THR A 89 -0.53 -6.61 9.32
N ARG A 90 0.11 -7.63 9.91
CA ARG A 90 1.55 -7.82 9.96
C ARG A 90 1.96 -8.89 8.96
N ILE A 91 3.18 -8.79 8.43
CA ILE A 91 3.77 -9.79 7.55
C ILE A 91 4.81 -10.57 8.35
N VAL A 92 4.45 -11.79 8.73
CA VAL A 92 5.24 -12.61 9.64
C VAL A 92 5.91 -13.77 8.89
N PRO A 93 7.09 -14.25 9.34
CA PRO A 93 7.73 -15.43 8.75
C PRO A 93 6.83 -16.66 8.78
N ASP A 94 6.85 -17.43 7.71
CA ASP A 94 6.19 -18.74 7.59
C ASP A 94 7.13 -19.70 6.82
N GLY A 95 8.02 -20.36 7.57
CA GLY A 95 9.09 -21.18 7.00
C GLY A 95 10.07 -20.36 6.16
N ALA A 96 10.18 -20.69 4.87
CA ALA A 96 11.00 -19.95 3.89
C ALA A 96 10.24 -18.79 3.21
N GLU A 97 8.95 -18.62 3.52
CA GLU A 97 8.07 -17.60 2.97
C GLU A 97 7.56 -16.68 4.10
N ALA A 98 6.51 -15.92 3.81
CA ALA A 98 5.80 -15.13 4.80
C ALA A 98 4.29 -15.17 4.59
N ALA A 99 3.58 -14.84 5.66
CA ALA A 99 2.14 -14.84 5.73
C ALA A 99 1.61 -13.55 6.34
N GLN A 100 0.33 -13.27 6.07
CA GLN A 100 -0.43 -12.23 6.74
C GLN A 100 -0.87 -12.76 8.11
N ARG A 101 -0.65 -11.95 9.15
CA ARG A 101 -1.31 -12.10 10.45
C ARG A 101 -2.09 -10.83 10.74
N ILE A 102 -3.41 -10.97 10.85
CA ILE A 102 -4.31 -9.85 11.12
C ILE A 102 -4.50 -9.76 12.64
N ASP A 103 -4.07 -8.66 13.24
CA ASP A 103 -4.27 -8.42 14.67
C ASP A 103 -5.74 -8.04 14.96
N PRO A 104 -6.29 -8.31 16.14
CA PRO A 104 -7.68 -7.97 16.46
C PRO A 104 -7.93 -6.45 16.38
N PRO A 105 -9.17 -6.02 16.08
CA PRO A 105 -9.52 -4.60 16.14
C PRO A 105 -9.44 -4.09 17.60
N GLY A 106 -9.32 -2.77 17.76
CA GLY A 106 -9.37 -2.11 19.07
C GLY A 106 -8.02 -1.62 19.62
N ALA A 107 -6.90 -1.90 18.94
CA ALA A 107 -5.65 -1.20 19.23
C ALA A 107 -5.76 0.26 18.80
N ALA A 108 -5.28 1.18 19.65
CA ALA A 108 -5.24 2.59 19.33
C ALA A 108 -4.24 2.86 18.20
N PHE A 109 -4.63 3.74 17.27
CA PHE A 109 -3.77 4.19 16.19
C PHE A 109 -2.57 4.96 16.78
N PRO A 110 -1.33 4.66 16.34
CA PRO A 110 -0.12 5.30 16.85
C PRO A 110 0.03 6.72 16.29
N LEU A 111 -0.75 7.66 16.84
CA LEU A 111 -0.70 9.09 16.54
C LEU A 111 0.15 9.83 17.58
N ARG A 112 1.30 10.35 17.16
CA ARG A 112 2.11 11.29 17.95
C ARG A 112 1.57 12.71 17.82
N LEU A 113 1.74 13.52 18.85
CA LEU A 113 1.34 14.93 18.86
C LEU A 113 2.60 15.78 19.00
N ASP A 114 2.75 16.76 18.11
CA ASP A 114 3.84 17.73 18.12
C ASP A 114 3.22 19.14 18.15
N ASP A 115 3.75 20.03 18.98
CA ASP A 115 3.29 21.43 19.06
C ASP A 115 4.42 22.38 18.64
N LEU A 116 4.19 23.09 17.55
CA LEU A 116 5.07 24.13 17.01
C LEU A 116 4.44 25.52 17.12
N THR A 117 3.36 25.68 17.89
CA THR A 117 2.70 26.96 18.10
C THR A 117 3.68 27.97 18.72
N GLY A 118 3.89 29.10 18.05
CA GLY A 118 4.84 30.13 18.48
C GLY A 118 6.32 29.76 18.29
N HIS A 119 6.63 28.64 17.62
CA HIS A 119 8.01 28.26 17.31
C HIS A 119 8.64 29.26 16.32
N ALA A 120 9.86 29.72 16.62
CA ALA A 120 10.53 30.79 15.86
C ALA A 120 10.74 30.44 14.37
N ASP A 121 10.99 29.16 14.06
CA ASP A 121 11.06 28.63 12.70
C ASP A 121 10.20 27.37 12.58
N ALA A 122 8.87 27.54 12.65
CA ALA A 122 7.92 26.43 12.58
C ALA A 122 8.01 25.68 11.23
N ALA A 123 8.41 26.36 10.14
CA ALA A 123 8.50 25.76 8.81
C ALA A 123 9.66 24.75 8.72
N ALA A 124 10.87 25.12 9.17
CA ALA A 124 12.00 24.20 9.19
C ALA A 124 11.76 23.02 10.16
N ALA A 125 11.13 23.30 11.31
CA ALA A 125 10.76 22.27 12.27
C ALA A 125 9.75 21.26 11.68
N LEU A 126 8.72 21.75 10.96
CA LEU A 126 7.76 20.89 10.27
C LEU A 126 8.43 20.05 9.18
N ALA A 127 9.32 20.64 8.36
CA ALA A 127 10.05 19.91 7.33
C ALA A 127 10.90 18.76 7.91
N ARG A 128 11.54 18.99 9.07
CA ARG A 128 12.25 17.93 9.80
C ARG A 128 11.30 16.81 10.26
N LEU A 129 10.14 17.16 10.82
CA LEU A 129 9.14 16.17 11.25
C LEU A 129 8.59 15.36 10.06
N GLN A 130 8.36 16.01 8.92
CA GLN A 130 7.96 15.34 7.67
C GLN A 130 9.02 14.34 7.21
N GLN A 131 10.29 14.75 7.20
CA GLN A 131 11.38 13.86 6.83
C GLN A 131 11.47 12.67 7.79
N GLU A 132 11.50 12.92 9.10
CA GLU A 132 11.54 11.87 10.12
C GLU A 132 10.38 10.87 9.99
N GLU A 133 9.17 11.37 9.77
CA GLU A 133 7.98 10.52 9.67
C GLU A 133 8.00 9.67 8.39
N SER A 134 8.42 10.26 7.28
CA SER A 134 8.52 9.59 5.98
C SER A 134 9.64 8.55 5.92
N THR A 135 10.74 8.73 6.65
CA THR A 135 11.90 7.83 6.59
C THR A 135 12.03 6.85 7.74
N ALA A 136 11.32 7.06 8.86
CA ALA A 136 11.39 6.13 9.99
C ALA A 136 11.00 4.72 9.55
N PRO A 137 11.77 3.68 9.93
CA PRO A 137 11.56 2.33 9.40
C PRO A 137 10.23 1.72 9.86
N PHE A 138 9.71 0.76 9.10
CA PHE A 138 8.68 -0.16 9.55
C PHE A 138 9.29 -1.55 9.75
N ASP A 139 8.91 -2.22 10.83
CA ASP A 139 9.13 -3.65 11.00
C ASP A 139 7.87 -4.38 10.54
N LEU A 140 7.97 -5.09 9.41
CA LEU A 140 6.83 -5.79 8.82
C LEU A 140 6.22 -6.86 9.73
N ALA A 141 7.02 -7.50 10.58
CA ALA A 141 6.61 -8.60 11.45
C ALA A 141 6.06 -8.11 12.79
N ALA A 142 6.58 -6.99 13.30
CA ALA A 142 6.12 -6.38 14.55
C ALA A 142 4.91 -5.44 14.33
N GLY A 143 4.86 -4.72 13.20
CA GLY A 143 3.87 -3.68 12.96
C GLY A 143 3.89 -2.56 14.02
N PRO A 144 2.87 -1.68 14.03
CA PRO A 144 1.88 -1.47 12.97
C PRO A 144 2.51 -0.87 11.69
N LEU A 145 1.88 -1.11 10.54
CA LEU A 145 2.38 -0.66 9.22
C LEU A 145 1.71 0.61 8.72
N PHE A 146 1.00 1.31 9.62
CA PHE A 146 0.36 2.59 9.41
C PHE A 146 0.45 3.39 10.71
N ARG A 147 0.94 4.63 10.62
CA ARG A 147 1.15 5.53 11.76
C ARG A 147 1.06 7.00 11.34
N GLY A 148 1.10 7.91 12.31
CA GLY A 148 1.09 9.32 11.99
C GLY A 148 1.52 10.26 13.10
N ARG A 149 1.57 11.55 12.74
CA ARG A 149 1.81 12.68 13.63
C ARG A 149 0.81 13.78 13.35
N LEU A 150 0.26 14.39 14.40
CA LEU A 150 -0.48 15.63 14.30
C LEU A 150 0.41 16.77 14.81
N VAL A 151 0.71 17.72 13.93
CA VAL A 151 1.55 18.87 14.23
C VAL A 151 0.67 20.12 14.34
N ALA A 152 0.60 20.74 15.51
CA ALA A 152 -0.06 22.04 15.69
C ALA A 152 0.90 23.18 15.29
N LEU A 153 0.44 24.09 14.44
CA LEU A 153 1.20 25.28 14.01
C LEU A 153 0.60 26.57 14.61
N ALA A 154 -0.71 26.56 14.86
CA ALA A 154 -1.48 27.60 15.51
C ALA A 154 -2.76 26.98 16.10
N PRO A 155 -3.55 27.71 16.92
CA PRO A 155 -4.81 27.18 17.48
C PRO A 155 -5.83 26.68 16.44
N ASP A 156 -5.71 27.15 15.20
CA ASP A 156 -6.58 26.85 14.07
C ASP A 156 -5.81 26.36 12.84
N ARG A 157 -4.56 25.94 12.98
CA ARG A 157 -3.76 25.40 11.86
C ARG A 157 -2.95 24.21 12.30
N HIS A 158 -3.16 23.09 11.63
CA HIS A 158 -2.51 21.83 11.93
C HIS A 158 -2.05 21.14 10.64
N VAL A 159 -1.08 20.24 10.77
CA VAL A 159 -0.68 19.33 9.71
C VAL A 159 -0.73 17.90 10.25
N LEU A 160 -1.56 17.07 9.62
CA LEU A 160 -1.62 15.64 9.90
C LEU A 160 -0.71 14.91 8.91
N LEU A 161 0.36 14.33 9.44
CA LEU A 161 1.29 13.46 8.73
C LEU A 161 0.85 12.02 8.93
N LEU A 162 0.64 11.29 7.84
CA LEU A 162 0.25 9.89 7.82
C LEU A 162 1.25 9.14 6.96
N THR A 163 1.82 8.05 7.49
CA THR A 163 2.74 7.21 6.72
C THR A 163 2.36 5.76 6.89
N MET A 164 2.30 5.04 5.77
CA MET A 164 2.05 3.60 5.76
C MET A 164 3.03 2.90 4.82
N HIS A 165 3.27 1.62 5.06
CA HIS A 165 4.05 0.80 4.14
C HIS A 165 3.21 0.40 2.92
N HIS A 166 3.79 0.42 1.71
CA HIS A 166 3.12 0.06 0.45
C HIS A 166 2.60 -1.39 0.44
N ILE A 167 3.08 -2.23 1.35
CA ILE A 167 2.58 -3.61 1.50
C ILE A 167 1.14 -3.69 2.02
N VAL A 168 0.61 -2.61 2.62
CA VAL A 168 -0.75 -2.55 3.17
C VAL A 168 -1.66 -1.53 2.46
N SER A 169 -1.20 -0.88 1.39
CA SER A 169 -1.98 0.14 0.68
C SER A 169 -1.37 0.45 -0.71
N ASP A 170 -2.08 1.24 -1.51
CA ASP A 170 -1.62 1.77 -2.80
C ASP A 170 -2.16 3.18 -3.05
N GLY A 171 -1.82 3.78 -4.19
CA GLY A 171 -2.26 5.14 -4.52
C GLY A 171 -3.78 5.31 -4.60
N TRP A 172 -4.53 4.27 -4.99
CA TRP A 172 -5.99 4.32 -4.99
C TRP A 172 -6.54 4.28 -3.56
N SER A 173 -5.99 3.39 -2.74
CA SER A 173 -6.37 3.19 -1.34
C SER A 173 -6.19 4.46 -0.52
N LEU A 174 -5.15 5.26 -0.80
CA LEU A 174 -4.99 6.58 -0.15
C LEU A 174 -6.23 7.47 -0.32
N GLY A 175 -6.81 7.54 -1.53
CA GLY A 175 -8.03 8.31 -1.77
C GLY A 175 -9.25 7.78 -0.99
N VAL A 176 -9.37 6.46 -0.86
CA VAL A 176 -10.41 5.81 -0.04
C VAL A 176 -10.23 6.18 1.43
N LEU A 177 -9.01 6.03 1.96
CA LEU A 177 -8.69 6.30 3.36
C LEU A 177 -8.91 7.78 3.72
N THR A 178 -8.48 8.72 2.89
CA THR A 178 -8.70 10.16 3.14
C THR A 178 -10.20 10.50 3.13
N ARG A 179 -10.97 9.95 2.19
CA ARG A 179 -12.43 10.16 2.14
C ARG A 179 -13.11 9.61 3.39
N GLU A 180 -12.80 8.36 3.76
CA GLU A 180 -13.42 7.72 4.92
C GLU A 180 -13.00 8.39 6.23
N LEU A 181 -11.75 8.83 6.37
CA LEU A 181 -11.29 9.63 7.51
C LEU A 181 -12.14 10.89 7.69
N GLY A 182 -12.44 11.62 6.62
CA GLY A 182 -13.31 12.80 6.67
C GLY A 182 -14.74 12.49 7.10
N VAL A 183 -15.32 11.38 6.60
CA VAL A 183 -16.67 10.94 6.98
C VAL A 183 -16.73 10.53 8.45
N LEU A 184 -15.75 9.76 8.92
CA LEU A 184 -15.64 9.31 10.30
C LEU A 184 -15.42 10.49 11.26
N TYR A 185 -14.50 11.40 10.92
CA TYR A 185 -14.25 12.62 11.69
C TYR A 185 -15.51 13.45 11.85
N ALA A 186 -16.24 13.73 10.76
CA ALA A 186 -17.47 14.52 10.83
C ALA A 186 -18.54 13.86 11.71
N ALA A 187 -18.69 12.53 11.63
CA ALA A 187 -19.63 11.80 12.47
C ALA A 187 -19.25 11.89 13.96
N PHE A 188 -17.99 11.61 14.30
CA PHE A 188 -17.54 11.61 15.70
C PHE A 188 -17.50 13.01 16.31
N HIS A 189 -17.15 14.03 15.53
CA HIS A 189 -17.22 15.42 15.96
C HIS A 189 -18.64 15.86 16.33
N GLU A 190 -19.65 15.33 15.63
CA GLU A 190 -21.07 15.55 15.93
C GLU A 190 -21.61 14.59 17.01
N GLY A 191 -20.77 13.72 17.59
CA GLY A 191 -21.19 12.71 18.56
C GLY A 191 -22.04 11.58 17.97
N ARG A 192 -22.03 11.40 16.65
CA ARG A 192 -22.74 10.32 15.94
C ARG A 192 -21.87 9.06 15.84
N PRO A 193 -22.47 7.85 15.75
CA PRO A 193 -21.73 6.61 15.54
C PRO A 193 -21.12 6.53 14.12
N ASP A 194 -20.26 5.53 13.88
CA ASP A 194 -19.70 5.23 12.56
C ASP A 194 -20.82 5.03 11.52
N PRO A 195 -20.91 5.89 10.49
CA PRO A 195 -21.97 5.81 9.47
C PRO A 195 -21.62 4.86 8.31
N LEU A 196 -20.41 4.32 8.24
CA LEU A 196 -19.94 3.54 7.10
C LEU A 196 -20.43 2.09 7.20
N PRO A 197 -21.06 1.53 6.15
CA PRO A 197 -21.50 0.14 6.17
C PRO A 197 -20.29 -0.82 6.21
N PRO A 198 -20.43 -2.03 6.78
CA PRO A 198 -19.36 -3.02 6.77
C PRO A 198 -18.85 -3.31 5.35
N LEU A 199 -17.53 -3.48 5.19
CA LEU A 199 -16.96 -3.80 3.89
C LEU A 199 -17.42 -5.20 3.44
N PRO A 200 -17.82 -5.38 2.16
CA PRO A 200 -18.26 -6.67 1.65
C PRO A 200 -17.11 -7.67 1.54
N VAL A 201 -15.89 -7.18 1.33
CA VAL A 201 -14.65 -7.93 1.11
C VAL A 201 -13.53 -7.23 1.87
N GLN A 202 -12.61 -8.01 2.45
CA GLN A 202 -11.37 -7.52 3.05
C GLN A 202 -10.16 -7.95 2.22
N TYR A 203 -9.02 -7.30 2.40
CA TYR A 203 -7.84 -7.58 1.57
C TYR A 203 -7.34 -9.03 1.69
N ALA A 204 -7.50 -9.66 2.86
CA ALA A 204 -7.15 -11.06 3.06
C ALA A 204 -8.03 -12.02 2.22
N ASP A 205 -9.30 -11.68 1.99
CA ASP A 205 -10.17 -12.42 1.07
C ASP A 205 -9.64 -12.36 -0.35
N TYR A 206 -9.32 -11.14 -0.80
CA TYR A 206 -8.74 -10.91 -2.13
C TYR A 206 -7.42 -11.67 -2.31
N ALA A 207 -6.53 -11.62 -1.30
CA ALA A 207 -5.25 -12.32 -1.35
C ALA A 207 -5.42 -13.84 -1.48
N ALA A 208 -6.33 -14.44 -0.73
CA ALA A 208 -6.61 -15.87 -0.80
C ALA A 208 -7.29 -16.26 -2.12
N TRP A 209 -8.31 -15.50 -2.54
CA TRP A 209 -8.97 -15.66 -3.83
C TRP A 209 -7.98 -15.60 -4.99
N GLN A 210 -7.05 -14.64 -4.98
CA GLN A 210 -6.05 -14.49 -6.04
C GLN A 210 -5.16 -15.73 -6.17
N ARG A 211 -4.83 -16.38 -5.05
CA ARG A 211 -4.02 -17.61 -5.02
C ARG A 211 -4.77 -18.81 -5.58
N GLN A 212 -6.08 -18.88 -5.36
CA GLN A 212 -6.93 -19.93 -5.92
C GLN A 212 -7.23 -19.68 -7.41
N TRP A 213 -7.47 -18.43 -7.83
CA TRP A 213 -7.84 -18.13 -9.21
C TRP A 213 -6.73 -18.43 -10.23
N LEU A 214 -5.47 -18.26 -9.84
CA LEU A 214 -4.34 -18.56 -10.71
C LEU A 214 -3.98 -20.05 -10.79
N THR A 215 -4.80 -20.97 -10.28
CA THR A 215 -4.61 -22.41 -10.50
C THR A 215 -5.17 -22.88 -11.87
N ASP A 216 -5.13 -24.19 -12.11
CA ASP A 216 -5.81 -24.89 -13.21
C ASP A 216 -5.51 -24.36 -14.62
N GLY A 217 -4.23 -24.18 -14.91
CA GLY A 217 -3.73 -23.78 -16.22
C GLY A 217 -3.93 -22.30 -16.55
N THR A 218 -4.64 -21.52 -15.72
CA THR A 218 -4.75 -20.06 -15.91
C THR A 218 -3.39 -19.38 -15.76
N LEU A 219 -2.61 -19.76 -14.75
CA LEU A 219 -1.23 -19.29 -14.61
C LEU A 219 -0.39 -19.66 -15.83
N GLN A 220 -0.44 -20.92 -16.30
CA GLN A 220 0.35 -21.35 -17.45
C GLN A 220 -0.02 -20.58 -18.73
N ARG A 221 -1.31 -20.27 -18.94
CA ARG A 221 -1.76 -19.45 -20.08
C ARG A 221 -1.24 -18.02 -19.98
N GLN A 222 -1.39 -17.39 -18.82
CA GLN A 222 -0.90 -16.03 -18.57
C GLN A 222 0.63 -15.97 -18.76
N GLU A 223 1.35 -16.94 -18.20
CA GLU A 223 2.80 -17.07 -18.35
C GLU A 223 3.20 -17.23 -19.81
N THR A 224 2.55 -18.15 -20.55
CA THR A 224 2.83 -18.36 -21.98
C THR A 224 2.62 -17.09 -22.78
N HIS A 225 1.52 -16.37 -22.50
CA HIS A 225 1.23 -15.10 -23.13
C HIS A 225 2.33 -14.07 -22.84
N TRP A 226 2.66 -13.82 -21.56
CA TRP A 226 3.66 -12.81 -21.21
C TRP A 226 5.07 -13.15 -21.68
N ARG A 227 5.46 -14.43 -21.67
CA ARG A 227 6.74 -14.88 -22.25
C ARG A 227 6.80 -14.60 -23.75
N HIS A 228 5.71 -14.83 -24.48
CA HIS A 228 5.64 -14.54 -25.92
C HIS A 228 5.63 -13.03 -26.19
N THR A 229 4.77 -12.29 -25.49
CA THR A 229 4.61 -10.84 -25.66
C THR A 229 5.90 -10.07 -25.34
N LEU A 230 6.67 -10.53 -24.34
CA LEU A 230 7.90 -9.88 -23.90
C LEU A 230 9.17 -10.55 -24.47
N ALA A 231 9.06 -11.45 -25.43
CA ALA A 231 10.18 -12.26 -25.93
C ALA A 231 11.36 -11.39 -26.44
N ASP A 232 11.04 -10.31 -27.16
CA ASP A 232 12.02 -9.38 -27.73
C ASP A 232 12.06 -8.05 -26.98
N ALA A 233 11.40 -7.96 -25.81
CA ALA A 233 11.42 -6.75 -25.01
C ALA A 233 12.83 -6.54 -24.44
N PRO A 234 13.41 -5.33 -24.56
CA PRO A 234 14.71 -5.07 -23.99
C PRO A 234 14.65 -5.23 -22.46
N THR A 235 15.61 -5.96 -21.89
CA THR A 235 15.75 -6.11 -20.43
C THR A 235 15.90 -4.76 -19.73
N LEU A 236 16.42 -3.78 -20.47
CA LEU A 236 16.63 -2.42 -20.01
C LEU A 236 16.28 -1.42 -21.11
N LEU A 237 15.40 -0.48 -20.79
CA LEU A 237 15.22 0.72 -21.61
C LEU A 237 16.35 1.71 -21.30
N GLU A 238 17.20 2.00 -22.28
CA GLU A 238 18.21 3.05 -22.18
C GLU A 238 17.55 4.41 -22.40
N LEU A 239 17.44 5.17 -21.32
CA LEU A 239 17.04 6.57 -21.36
C LEU A 239 18.29 7.44 -21.18
N PRO A 240 18.34 8.65 -21.76
CA PRO A 240 19.39 9.61 -21.46
C PRO A 240 19.41 9.88 -19.95
N THR A 241 20.53 9.60 -19.27
CA THR A 241 20.71 9.87 -17.84
C THR A 241 21.74 10.96 -17.60
N ASP A 242 21.51 11.83 -16.62
CA ASP A 242 22.48 12.86 -16.20
C ASP A 242 23.71 12.26 -15.50
N ARG A 243 23.59 11.03 -14.98
CA ARG A 243 24.64 10.30 -14.27
C ARG A 243 24.68 8.84 -14.72
N PRO A 244 25.85 8.16 -14.65
CA PRO A 244 25.93 6.73 -14.95
C PRO A 244 25.06 5.94 -13.96
N ARG A 245 24.36 4.92 -14.46
CA ARG A 245 23.61 4.01 -13.60
C ARG A 245 24.58 3.19 -12.75
N PRO A 246 24.46 3.20 -11.42
CA PRO A 246 25.31 2.39 -10.56
C PRO A 246 24.99 0.90 -10.75
N THR A 247 26.00 0.05 -10.58
CA THR A 247 25.84 -1.42 -10.59
C THR A 247 24.95 -1.91 -9.46
N GLU A 248 24.92 -1.16 -8.35
CA GLU A 248 24.02 -1.37 -7.24
C GLU A 248 23.03 -0.22 -7.16
N GLN A 249 21.72 -0.54 -7.14
CA GLN A 249 20.70 0.49 -6.96
C GLN A 249 20.93 1.22 -5.63
N ASN A 250 21.15 2.53 -5.72
CA ASN A 250 21.13 3.43 -4.59
C ASN A 250 19.92 4.36 -4.73
N HIS A 251 19.30 4.73 -3.60
CA HIS A 251 18.12 5.62 -3.60
C HIS A 251 18.52 7.09 -3.40
N HIS A 252 19.74 7.45 -3.82
CA HIS A 252 20.27 8.81 -3.75
C HIS A 252 19.73 9.64 -4.93
N GLY A 253 18.44 9.94 -4.91
CA GLY A 253 17.79 10.94 -5.75
C GLY A 253 17.51 12.21 -4.94
N ALA A 254 17.29 13.35 -5.60
CA ALA A 254 16.78 14.53 -4.90
C ALA A 254 15.34 14.22 -4.43
N HIS A 255 15.08 14.37 -3.14
CA HIS A 255 13.72 14.49 -2.63
C HIS A 255 13.20 15.86 -3.08
N LEU A 256 12.18 15.87 -3.95
CA LEU A 256 11.45 17.09 -4.31
C LEU A 256 10.31 17.32 -3.31
#